data_AF-A0A958WH54-F1
#
_entry.id   AF-A0A958WH54-F1
#
_cell.length_a   1.000
_cell.length_b   1.000
_cell.length_c   1.000
_cell.angle_alpha   90.00
_cell.angle_beta   90.00
_cell.angle_gamma   90.00
#
_symmetry.space_group_name_H-M   'P 1'
#
loop_
_entity.id
_entity.type
_entity.pdbx_description
1 polymer ?
#
loop_
_entity_poly.entity_id
_entity_poly.type
_entity_poly.pdbx_seq_one_letter_code
_entity_poly.pdbx_strand_id
1 'polypeptide(L)'
;MAAQLPDMIMLGPRKMDLYTNPLEAYWEKTGKKKPDFKPAGNCLRGYIACWSIEGNRLVLIGIHGAQYANTFFFGKKLVETNLKRVFPKSKANGVLANWFSGKLRVPAGQMTQYGNDQYNSRFEKEIIITVDKGVVMKMVTLDYAKQKLVVNRI
;
A
#
# COMPACT_ATOMS: atom_id res chain seq x y z
N MET A 1 17.26 12.45 -6.10
CA MET A 1 15.89 12.24 -5.57
C MET A 1 15.90 10.99 -4.71
N ALA A 2 15.21 10.94 -3.57
CA ALA A 2 15.13 9.74 -2.73
C ALA A 2 13.98 8.84 -3.20
N ALA A 3 14.08 7.53 -2.92
CA ALA A 3 13.03 6.57 -3.23
C ALA A 3 11.71 6.94 -2.53
N GLN A 4 10.59 6.60 -3.16
CA GLN A 4 9.25 6.86 -2.62
C GLN A 4 9.04 6.06 -1.34
N LEU A 5 8.46 6.69 -0.31
CA LEU A 5 8.12 5.96 0.92
C LEU A 5 7.09 4.84 0.64
N PRO A 6 7.33 3.59 1.08
CA PRO A 6 6.44 2.47 0.79
C PRO A 6 5.15 2.57 1.60
N ASP A 7 4.12 1.89 1.10
CA ASP A 7 2.99 1.54 1.94
C ASP A 7 3.42 0.43 2.94
N MET A 8 2.58 0.09 3.89
CA MET A 8 2.85 -0.99 4.86
C MET A 8 1.85 -2.13 4.64
N ILE A 9 2.29 -3.37 4.83
CA ILE A 9 1.43 -4.56 4.78
C ILE A 9 1.72 -5.51 5.95
N MET A 10 0.65 -6.01 6.56
CA MET A 10 0.69 -7.05 7.58
C MET A 10 0.48 -8.42 6.92
N LEU A 11 1.47 -9.31 7.04
CA LEU A 11 1.40 -10.72 6.66
C LEU A 11 1.44 -11.57 7.94
N GLY A 12 0.26 -11.88 8.48
CA GLY A 12 0.13 -12.41 9.84
C GLY A 12 0.68 -11.40 10.86
N PRO A 13 1.59 -11.78 11.79
CA PRO A 13 2.16 -10.86 12.75
C PRO A 13 3.26 -9.96 12.17
N ARG A 14 3.69 -10.19 10.91
CA ARG A 14 4.84 -9.50 10.33
C ARG A 14 4.39 -8.22 9.63
N LYS A 15 4.92 -7.09 10.10
CA LYS A 15 4.83 -5.80 9.42
C LYS A 15 5.94 -5.70 8.37
N MET A 16 5.58 -5.42 7.14
CA MET A 16 6.50 -5.33 6.01
C MET A 16 6.20 -4.10 5.15
N ASP A 17 7.19 -3.68 4.36
CA ASP A 17 6.99 -2.67 3.33
C ASP A 17 6.19 -3.23 2.16
N LEU A 18 5.43 -2.37 1.49
CA LEU A 18 4.66 -2.69 0.30
C LEU A 18 5.10 -1.76 -0.84
N TYR A 19 5.78 -2.35 -1.83
CA TYR A 19 6.31 -1.67 -3.02
C TYR A 19 5.30 -1.68 -4.16
N THR A 20 4.04 -1.44 -3.80
CA THR A 20 2.87 -1.37 -4.68
C THR A 20 1.87 -0.44 -4.00
N ASN A 21 1.07 0.32 -4.76
CA ASN A 21 0.10 1.26 -4.18
C ASN A 21 -1.33 0.92 -4.57
N PRO A 22 -1.97 -0.09 -3.94
CA PRO A 22 -3.32 -0.51 -4.31
C PRO A 22 -4.39 0.58 -4.12
N LEU A 23 -4.12 1.59 -3.27
CA LEU A 23 -5.03 2.72 -3.10
C LEU A 23 -4.98 3.70 -4.28
N GLU A 24 -3.87 3.77 -5.03
CA GLU A 24 -3.83 4.59 -6.26
C GLU A 24 -4.80 4.03 -7.32
N ALA A 25 -4.81 2.71 -7.47
CA ALA A 25 -5.75 2.01 -8.36
C ALA A 25 -7.23 2.25 -8.00
N TYR A 26 -7.56 2.60 -6.76
CA TYR A 26 -8.93 2.96 -6.38
C TYR A 26 -9.38 4.24 -7.08
N TRP A 27 -8.53 5.26 -7.10
CA TRP A 27 -8.84 6.55 -7.75
C TRP A 27 -9.00 6.36 -9.26
N GLU A 28 -8.06 5.64 -9.86
CA GLU A 28 -8.03 5.34 -11.30
C GLU A 28 -9.28 4.57 -11.75
N LYS A 29 -9.65 3.50 -11.03
CA LYS A 29 -10.77 2.63 -11.44
C LYS A 29 -12.15 3.15 -11.10
N THR A 30 -12.29 3.90 -10.00
CA THR A 30 -13.61 4.38 -9.57
C THR A 30 -13.96 5.77 -10.12
N GLY A 31 -12.98 6.48 -10.68
CA GLY A 31 -13.13 7.89 -11.09
C GLY A 31 -13.37 8.85 -9.92
N LYS A 32 -13.28 8.38 -8.67
CA LYS A 32 -13.44 9.23 -7.50
C LYS A 32 -12.26 10.18 -7.39
N LYS A 33 -12.56 11.44 -7.07
CA LYS A 33 -11.54 12.45 -6.85
C LYS A 33 -10.62 12.04 -5.69
N LYS A 34 -9.34 11.87 -6.01
CA LYS A 34 -8.28 11.68 -5.02
C LYS A 34 -8.25 12.89 -4.06
N PRO A 35 -8.18 12.68 -2.74
CA PRO A 35 -7.95 13.76 -1.80
C PRO A 35 -6.70 14.55 -2.13
N ASP A 36 -6.70 15.84 -1.81
CA ASP A 36 -5.57 16.75 -1.98
C ASP A 36 -4.52 16.48 -0.89
N PHE A 37 -3.87 15.32 -0.96
CA PHE A 37 -2.86 14.89 -0.01
C PHE A 37 -1.64 15.80 -0.10
N LYS A 38 -1.11 16.22 1.05
CA LYS A 38 0.10 17.03 1.13
C LYS A 38 1.33 16.12 1.14
N PRO A 39 2.22 16.20 0.13
CA PRO A 39 3.50 15.50 0.15
C PRO A 39 4.35 15.88 1.37
N ALA A 40 5.11 14.91 1.89
CA ALA A 40 6.01 15.13 3.03
C ALA A 40 7.28 14.29 2.89
N GLY A 41 8.45 14.91 3.02
CA GLY A 41 9.74 14.24 2.84
C GLY A 41 9.86 13.56 1.47
N ASN A 42 10.20 12.27 1.46
CA ASN A 42 10.22 11.42 0.27
C ASN A 42 8.89 10.69 0.01
N CYS A 43 7.80 11.05 0.69
CA CYS A 43 6.45 10.55 0.41
C CYS A 43 5.72 11.53 -0.52
N LEU A 44 5.98 11.42 -1.81
CA LEU A 44 5.39 12.27 -2.86
C LEU A 44 3.88 12.05 -3.01
N ARG A 45 3.36 10.88 -2.61
CA ARG A 45 1.92 10.59 -2.59
C ARG A 45 1.18 11.39 -1.50
N GLY A 46 1.90 11.84 -0.47
CA GLY A 46 1.32 12.52 0.69
C GLY A 46 0.59 11.62 1.69
N TYR A 47 0.63 10.30 1.49
CA TYR A 47 0.10 9.33 2.44
C TYR A 47 0.86 7.99 2.40
N ILE A 48 0.77 7.25 3.50
CA ILE A 48 1.16 5.85 3.64
C ILE A 48 -0.11 5.05 3.92
N ALA A 49 -0.43 4.09 3.05
CA ALA A 49 -1.54 3.16 3.30
C ALA A 49 -1.06 1.94 4.10
N CYS A 50 -1.89 1.46 5.01
CA CYS A 50 -1.64 0.28 5.83
C CYS A 50 -2.59 -0.83 5.39
N TRP A 51 -2.01 -1.94 4.97
CA TRP A 51 -2.71 -3.09 4.42
C TRP A 51 -2.58 -4.30 5.34
N SER A 52 -3.51 -5.23 5.25
CA SER A 52 -3.45 -6.54 5.89
C SER A 52 -3.97 -7.60 4.94
N ILE A 53 -3.37 -8.79 5.00
CA ILE A 53 -3.96 -10.00 4.44
C ILE A 53 -4.73 -10.71 5.55
N GLU A 54 -6.06 -10.62 5.53
CA GLU A 54 -6.95 -11.24 6.51
C GLU A 54 -7.64 -12.46 5.90
N GLY A 55 -7.20 -13.66 6.30
CA GLY A 55 -7.53 -14.89 5.58
C GLY A 55 -6.96 -14.79 4.16
N ASN A 56 -7.83 -14.79 3.15
CA ASN A 56 -7.45 -14.61 1.75
C ASN A 56 -7.82 -13.24 1.18
N ARG A 57 -8.01 -12.21 2.02
CA ARG A 57 -8.51 -10.90 1.57
C ARG A 57 -7.49 -9.79 1.81
N LEU A 58 -7.30 -8.94 0.80
CA LEU A 58 -6.56 -7.68 0.93
C LEU A 58 -7.46 -6.62 1.55
N VAL A 59 -7.10 -6.18 2.77
CA VAL A 59 -7.87 -5.22 3.55
C VAL A 59 -7.04 -3.97 3.79
N LEU A 60 -7.61 -2.80 3.51
CA LEU A 60 -7.05 -1.50 3.89
C LEU A 60 -7.45 -1.21 5.33
N ILE A 61 -6.49 -1.23 6.25
CA ILE A 61 -6.72 -1.08 7.69
C ILE A 61 -6.37 0.33 8.19
N GLY A 62 -5.63 1.11 7.42
CA GLY A 62 -5.22 2.46 7.81
C GLY A 62 -4.72 3.30 6.66
N ILE A 63 -4.76 4.61 6.86
CA ILE A 63 -4.15 5.61 5.98
C ILE A 63 -3.55 6.66 6.90
N HIS A 64 -2.29 7.00 6.72
CA HIS A 64 -1.61 8.05 7.48
C HIS A 64 -1.06 9.11 6.54
N GLY A 65 -1.19 10.38 6.92
CA GLY A 65 -0.75 11.51 6.11
C GLY A 65 -1.56 12.75 6.42
N ALA A 66 -1.42 13.78 5.59
CA ALA A 66 -2.20 15.00 5.70
C ALA A 66 -2.84 15.34 4.36
N GLN A 67 -4.00 16.00 4.40
CA GLN A 67 -4.69 16.46 3.20
C GLN A 67 -5.29 17.84 3.41
N TYR A 68 -5.45 18.60 2.33
CA TYR A 68 -6.20 19.85 2.35
C TYR A 68 -7.70 19.56 2.29
N ALA A 69 -8.44 20.07 3.26
CA ALA A 69 -9.90 19.97 3.32
C ALA A 69 -10.52 21.36 3.28
N ASN A 70 -11.61 21.51 2.52
CA ASN A 70 -12.41 22.73 2.54
C ASN A 70 -13.11 22.88 3.89
N THR A 71 -13.06 24.08 4.42
CA THR A 71 -13.77 24.50 5.64
C THR A 71 -14.75 25.59 5.27
N PHE A 72 -15.92 25.59 5.92
CA PHE A 72 -17.03 26.50 5.59
C PHE A 72 -16.65 27.99 5.69
N PHE A 73 -15.70 28.34 6.58
CA PHE A 73 -15.35 29.73 6.89
C PHE A 73 -13.91 30.14 6.55
N PHE A 74 -12.98 29.19 6.33
CA PHE A 74 -11.54 29.50 6.24
C PHE A 74 -10.86 28.93 4.98
N GLY A 75 -11.62 28.61 3.93
CA GLY A 75 -11.06 28.02 2.71
C GLY A 75 -10.45 26.64 2.99
N LYS A 76 -9.27 26.33 2.41
CA LYS A 76 -8.59 25.05 2.60
C LYS A 76 -7.72 25.05 3.86
N LYS A 77 -7.92 24.06 4.74
CA LYS A 77 -7.06 23.79 5.90
C LYS A 77 -6.36 22.44 5.75
N LEU A 78 -5.11 22.37 6.17
CA LEU A 78 -4.40 21.10 6.29
C LEU A 78 -4.91 20.33 7.50
N VAL A 79 -5.35 19.10 7.28
CA VAL A 79 -5.86 18.20 8.32
C VAL A 79 -5.21 16.83 8.18
N GLU A 80 -5.09 16.11 9.29
CA GLU A 80 -4.68 14.71 9.24
C GLU A 80 -5.71 13.88 8.45
N THR A 81 -5.18 12.98 7.63
CA THR A 81 -5.99 11.98 6.94
C THR A 81 -6.00 10.66 7.69
N ASN A 82 -7.10 9.94 7.56
CA ASN A 82 -7.29 8.63 8.14
C ASN A 82 -8.29 7.83 7.30
N LEU A 83 -8.43 6.55 7.63
CA LEU A 83 -9.32 5.65 6.90
C LEU A 83 -10.76 6.16 6.85
N LYS A 84 -11.28 6.75 7.94
CA LYS A 84 -12.65 7.30 8.00
C LYS A 84 -12.83 8.54 7.14
N ARG A 85 -11.81 9.39 7.00
CA ARG A 85 -11.87 10.57 6.14
C ARG A 85 -11.92 10.19 4.66
N VAL A 86 -11.21 9.13 4.27
CA VAL A 86 -11.15 8.64 2.88
C VAL A 86 -12.31 7.69 2.56
N PHE A 87 -12.69 6.85 3.52
CA PHE A 87 -13.80 5.89 3.45
C PHE A 87 -14.74 6.11 4.65
N PRO A 88 -15.68 7.08 4.60
CA PRO A 88 -16.56 7.41 5.72
C PRO A 88 -17.41 6.25 6.24
N LYS A 89 -17.78 5.33 5.34
CA LYS A 89 -18.57 4.13 5.63
C LYS A 89 -17.73 2.91 6.05
N SER A 90 -16.41 3.07 6.24
CA SER A 90 -15.53 1.98 6.68
C SER A 90 -15.96 1.44 8.05
N LYS A 91 -15.80 0.14 8.26
CA LYS A 91 -16.04 -0.53 9.56
C LYS A 91 -14.74 -0.61 10.35
N ALA A 92 -14.82 -1.05 11.62
CA ALA A 92 -13.64 -1.16 12.50
C ALA A 92 -12.57 -2.12 11.96
N ASN A 93 -12.97 -3.13 11.18
CA ASN A 93 -12.09 -4.11 10.53
C ASN A 93 -11.52 -3.65 9.18
N GLY A 94 -11.60 -2.36 8.85
CA GLY A 94 -11.03 -1.82 7.62
C GLY A 94 -11.96 -1.86 6.41
N VAL A 95 -11.37 -1.77 5.21
CA VAL A 95 -12.05 -1.75 3.91
C VAL A 95 -11.49 -2.84 3.01
N LEU A 96 -12.34 -3.77 2.57
CA LEU A 96 -11.96 -4.76 1.57
C LEU A 96 -11.61 -4.08 0.24
N ALA A 97 -10.42 -4.35 -0.30
CA ALA A 97 -9.96 -3.76 -1.56
C ALA A 97 -10.48 -4.48 -2.80
N ASN A 98 -11.81 -4.57 -2.91
CA ASN A 98 -12.48 -5.20 -4.05
C ASN A 98 -12.20 -4.52 -5.40
N TRP A 99 -11.66 -3.29 -5.39
CA TRP A 99 -11.23 -2.57 -6.59
C TRP A 99 -9.89 -3.07 -7.15
N PHE A 100 -9.05 -3.72 -6.34
CA PHE A 100 -7.68 -4.06 -6.73
C PHE A 100 -7.59 -5.47 -7.32
N SER A 101 -7.06 -5.55 -8.55
CA SER A 101 -6.56 -6.79 -9.16
C SER A 101 -5.16 -6.50 -9.70
N GLY A 102 -4.18 -7.32 -9.34
CA GLY A 102 -2.78 -7.07 -9.66
C GLY A 102 -1.83 -7.87 -8.78
N LYS A 103 -0.53 -7.55 -8.87
CA LYS A 103 0.50 -8.15 -8.03
C LYS A 103 0.98 -7.13 -6.99
N LEU A 104 0.94 -7.53 -5.73
CA LEU A 104 1.63 -6.83 -4.65
C LEU A 104 3.07 -7.31 -4.61
N ARG A 105 4.01 -6.39 -4.46
CA ARG A 105 5.43 -6.68 -4.27
C ARG A 105 5.88 -6.24 -2.88
N VAL A 106 6.39 -7.18 -2.10
CA VAL A 106 6.82 -6.98 -0.72
C VAL A 106 8.31 -7.33 -0.64
N PRO A 107 9.21 -6.36 -0.46
CA PRO A 107 10.63 -6.65 -0.32
C PRO A 107 10.92 -7.39 0.98
N ALA A 108 11.91 -8.30 0.96
CA ALA A 108 12.31 -9.09 2.11
C ALA A 108 13.81 -9.45 2.07
N GLY A 109 14.41 -9.64 3.25
CA GLY A 109 15.86 -9.90 3.36
C GLY A 109 16.69 -8.63 3.23
N GLN A 110 17.99 -8.78 2.95
CA GLN A 110 18.88 -7.63 2.82
C GLN A 110 18.67 -6.90 1.49
N MET A 111 18.78 -5.57 1.51
CA MET A 111 18.81 -4.77 0.28
C MET A 111 20.15 -5.01 -0.42
N THR A 112 20.10 -5.45 -1.66
CA THR A 112 21.30 -5.75 -2.47
C THR A 112 21.68 -4.61 -3.39
N GLN A 113 20.70 -3.78 -3.79
CA GLN A 113 20.93 -2.60 -4.61
C GLN A 113 19.93 -1.50 -4.25
N TYR A 114 20.43 -0.29 -3.98
CA TYR A 114 19.58 0.87 -3.78
C TYR A 114 19.12 1.45 -5.12
N GLY A 115 17.81 1.65 -5.27
CA GLY A 115 17.20 2.35 -6.39
C GLY A 115 16.59 3.67 -5.90
N ASN A 116 16.95 4.78 -6.54
CA ASN A 116 16.52 6.12 -6.14
C ASN A 116 15.17 6.56 -6.72
N ASP A 117 14.65 5.80 -7.69
CA ASP A 117 13.35 6.04 -8.33
C ASP A 117 12.29 5.07 -7.80
N GLN A 118 11.16 5.64 -7.37
CA GLN A 118 9.99 4.94 -6.84
C GLN A 118 10.36 3.78 -5.90
N TYR A 119 10.21 2.55 -6.38
CA TYR A 119 10.41 1.31 -5.65
C TYR A 119 11.50 0.43 -6.29
N ASN A 120 12.46 1.02 -7.00
CA ASN A 120 13.43 0.28 -7.82
C ASN A 120 14.55 -0.41 -7.02
N SER A 121 14.61 -0.24 -5.69
CA SER A 121 15.53 -1.01 -4.84
C SER A 121 15.32 -2.52 -4.97
N ARG A 122 16.41 -3.27 -4.89
CA ARG A 122 16.46 -4.73 -4.99
C ARG A 122 16.84 -5.34 -3.66
N PHE A 123 16.29 -6.52 -3.41
CA PHE A 123 16.45 -7.27 -2.18
C PHE A 123 16.77 -8.72 -2.49
N GLU A 124 17.36 -9.42 -1.53
CA GLU A 124 17.60 -10.87 -1.65
C GLU A 124 16.32 -11.65 -1.95
N LYS A 125 15.19 -11.18 -1.41
CA LYS A 125 13.89 -11.84 -1.57
C LYS A 125 12.80 -10.83 -1.89
N GLU A 126 11.81 -11.28 -2.64
CA GLU A 126 10.56 -10.56 -2.83
C GLU A 126 9.39 -11.52 -2.66
N ILE A 127 8.39 -11.12 -1.86
CA ILE A 127 7.12 -11.84 -1.77
C ILE A 127 6.18 -11.18 -2.79
N ILE A 128 5.69 -12.00 -3.72
CA ILE A 128 4.73 -11.59 -4.74
C ILE A 128 3.36 -12.17 -4.39
N ILE A 129 2.39 -11.29 -4.17
CA ILE A 129 1.01 -11.66 -3.82
C ILE A 129 0.12 -11.30 -5.01
N THR A 130 -0.44 -12.30 -5.67
CA THR A 130 -1.39 -12.09 -6.76
C THR A 130 -2.78 -11.94 -6.18
N VAL A 131 -3.43 -10.82 -6.49
CA VAL A 131 -4.75 -10.45 -5.99
C VAL A 131 -5.70 -10.30 -7.17
N ASP A 132 -6.90 -10.86 -7.07
CA ASP A 132 -8.02 -10.57 -7.96
C ASP A 132 -9.22 -10.05 -7.18
N LYS A 133 -9.66 -8.83 -7.49
CA LYS A 133 -10.80 -8.13 -6.85
C LYS A 133 -10.74 -8.21 -5.33
N GLY A 134 -9.55 -7.94 -4.77
CA GLY A 134 -9.29 -7.96 -3.33
C GLY A 134 -9.09 -9.35 -2.72
N VAL A 135 -9.17 -10.44 -3.50
CA VAL A 135 -8.93 -11.81 -3.05
C VAL A 135 -7.52 -12.25 -3.42
N VAL A 136 -6.77 -12.76 -2.46
CA VAL A 136 -5.44 -13.35 -2.65
C VAL A 136 -5.59 -14.70 -3.33
N MET A 137 -5.08 -14.80 -4.56
CA MET A 137 -5.13 -16.01 -5.36
C MET A 137 -3.87 -16.86 -5.20
N LYS A 138 -2.73 -16.19 -5.02
CA LYS A 138 -1.42 -16.84 -4.94
C LYS A 138 -0.44 -15.97 -4.17
N MET A 139 0.39 -16.60 -3.34
CA MET A 139 1.53 -15.95 -2.70
C MET A 139 2.79 -16.77 -2.98
N VAL A 140 3.82 -16.13 -3.51
CA VAL A 140 5.13 -16.78 -3.75
C VAL A 140 6.25 -15.92 -3.20
N THR A 141 7.29 -16.57 -2.71
CA THR A 141 8.55 -15.92 -2.34
C THR A 141 9.58 -16.25 -3.40
N LEU A 142 10.12 -15.21 -4.02
CA LEU A 142 11.28 -15.29 -4.90
C LEU A 142 12.51 -15.05 -4.03
N ASP A 143 13.44 -15.99 -4.04
CA ASP A 143 14.75 -15.89 -3.38
C ASP A 143 15.80 -15.78 -4.48
N TYR A 144 16.26 -14.55 -4.74
CA TYR A 144 17.22 -14.25 -5.79
C TYR A 144 18.63 -14.73 -5.44
N ALA A 145 18.97 -14.74 -4.15
CA ALA A 145 20.26 -15.25 -3.68
C ALA A 145 20.39 -16.76 -3.93
N LYS A 146 19.28 -17.51 -3.82
CA LYS A 146 19.25 -18.96 -4.02
C LYS A 146 18.64 -19.39 -5.36
N GLN A 147 18.25 -18.44 -6.22
CA GLN A 147 17.51 -18.68 -7.46
C GLN A 147 16.30 -19.62 -7.26
N LYS A 148 15.55 -19.42 -6.18
CA LYS A 148 14.48 -20.33 -5.74
C LYS A 148 13.13 -19.62 -5.71
N LEU A 149 12.07 -20.34 -6.11
CA LEU A 149 10.69 -19.95 -5.91
C LEU A 149 10.04 -20.85 -4.86
N VAL A 150 9.39 -20.26 -3.87
CA VAL A 150 8.62 -20.97 -2.84
C VAL A 150 7.16 -20.53 -2.92
N VAL A 151 6.23 -21.49 -3.03
CA VAL A 151 4.80 -21.21 -2.93
C VAL A 151 4.42 -21.18 -1.45
N ASN A 152 3.89 -20.05 -0.99
CA ASN A 152 3.44 -19.89 0.39
C ASN A 152 1.99 -20.36 0.53
N ARG A 153 1.67 -20.92 1.70
CA ARG A 153 0.27 -21.22 2.06
C ARG A 153 -0.43 -19.90 2.38
N ILE A 154 -1.66 -19.74 1.87
CA ILE A 154 -2.55 -18.61 2.13
C ILE A 154 -3.44 -18.99 3.31
#